data_AF-A0A816GYP4-F1
#
_entry.id   AF-A0A816GYP4-F1
#
_cell.length_a   1.000
_cell.length_b   1.000
_cell.length_c   1.000
_cell.angle_alpha   90.00
_cell.angle_beta   90.00
_cell.angle_gamma   90.00
#
_symmetry.space_group_name_H-M   'P 1'
#
loop_
_entity.id
_entity.type
_entity.pdbx_description
1 polymer ?
#
loop_
_entity_poly.entity_id
_entity_poly.type
_entity_poly.pdbx_seq_one_letter_code
_entity_poly.pdbx_strand_id
1 'polypeptide(L)' 'MLSMDSLALLATMLLIFQHIEGTSVNRPKLCPSATWNTTATTFADMNTVGIYPHGIFINRNNTICVINQQLQSIQ' A
#
# COMPACT_ATOMS: atom_id res chain seq x y z
N MET A 1 34.04 23.16 16.47
CA MET A 1 32.76 23.91 16.48
C MET A 1 32.15 23.71 15.09
N LEU A 2 30.97 23.08 14.98
CA LEU A 2 30.33 22.88 13.67
C LEU A 2 29.87 24.25 13.13
N SER A 3 29.97 24.46 11.81
CA SER A 3 29.49 25.73 11.22
C SER A 3 27.96 25.83 11.34
N MET A 4 27.44 27.05 11.39
CA MET A 4 26.00 27.29 11.41
C MET A 4 25.29 26.67 10.19
N ASP A 5 25.95 26.65 9.03
CA ASP A 5 25.44 26.00 7.81
C ASP A 5 25.35 24.49 7.96
N SER A 6 26.34 23.87 8.62
CA SER A 6 26.36 22.42 8.88
C SER A 6 25.23 22.01 9.83
N LEU A 7 24.88 22.87 10.78
CA LEU A 7 23.77 22.67 11.70
C LEU A 7 22.41 22.84 11.01
N ALA A 8 22.29 23.81 10.11
CA ALA A 8 21.08 24.03 9.31
C ALA A 8 20.81 22.85 8.36
N LEU A 9 21.86 22.29 7.75
CA LEU A 9 21.75 21.08 6.92
C LEU A 9 21.29 19.87 7.74
N LEU A 10 21.88 19.66 8.93
CA LEU A 10 21.48 18.56 9.80
C LEU A 10 20.03 18.70 10.28
N ALA A 11 19.60 19.91 10.64
CA ALA A 11 18.23 20.19 11.05
C ALA A 11 17.22 19.95 9.91
N THR A 12 17.55 20.38 8.69
CA THR A 12 16.70 20.11 7.52
C THR A 12 16.63 18.62 7.18
N MET A 13 17.73 17.87 7.30
CA MET A 13 17.69 16.41 7.14
C MET A 13 16.77 15.76 8.20
N LEU A 14 16.89 16.16 9.47
CA LEU A 14 16.07 15.62 10.56
C LEU A 14 14.57 15.88 10.33
N LEU A 15 14.21 17.08 9.87
CA LEU A 15 12.83 17.44 9.52
C LEU A 15 12.28 16.62 8.35
N ILE A 16 13.13 16.32 7.34
CA ILE A 16 12.75 15.43 6.23
C ILE A 16 12.50 14.01 6.74
N PHE A 17 13.37 13.46 7.58
CA PHE A 17 13.16 12.13 8.17
C PHE A 17 11.87 12.05 8.99
N GLN A 18 11.60 13.06 9.82
CA GLN A 18 10.35 13.14 10.60
C GLN A 18 9.09 13.27 9.72
N HIS A 19 9.20 13.80 8.50
CA HIS A 19 8.11 13.87 7.53
C HIS A 19 7.86 12.53 6.79
N ILE A 20 8.85 11.63 6.78
CA ILE A 20 8.76 10.31 6.12
C ILE A 20 8.17 9.24 7.05
N GLU A 21 8.18 9.47 8.36
CA GLU A 21 7.55 8.59 9.36
C GLU A 21 6.01 8.60 9.23
N GLY A 22 5.45 7.59 8.56
CA GLY A 22 4.06 7.17 8.81
C GLY A 22 3.03 7.48 7.73
N THR A 23 3.40 7.67 6.46
CA THR A 23 2.41 7.42 5.41
C THR A 23 2.25 5.91 5.25
N SER A 24 1.16 5.35 5.76
CA SER A 24 0.71 4.05 5.29
C SER A 24 0.37 4.22 3.80
N VAL A 25 1.35 4.02 2.93
CA VAL A 25 1.19 4.10 1.47
C VAL A 25 0.19 3.07 0.94
N ASN A 26 -0.17 2.10 1.79
CA ASN A 26 -1.14 1.05 1.49
C ASN A 26 -2.58 1.45 1.84
N ARG A 27 -2.82 2.62 2.47
CA ARG A 27 -4.17 3.11 2.71
C ARG A 27 -4.61 4.00 1.53
N PRO A 28 -5.57 3.57 0.69
CA PRO A 28 -6.07 4.41 -0.39
C PRO A 28 -6.67 5.69 0.19
N LYS A 29 -6.23 6.84 -0.32
CA LYS A 29 -6.83 8.14 -0.01
C LYS A 29 -7.98 8.37 -0.98
N LEU A 30 -9.19 8.02 -0.57
CA LEU A 30 -10.39 8.25 -1.37
C LEU A 30 -10.82 9.71 -1.32
N CYS A 31 -11.40 10.23 -2.41
CA CYS A 31 -12.07 11.51 -2.40
C CYS A 31 -13.25 11.48 -1.41
N PRO A 32 -13.56 12.55 -0.66
CA PRO A 32 -14.74 12.59 0.20
C PRO A 32 -16.06 12.34 -0.53
N SER A 33 -16.10 12.66 -1.83
CA SER A 33 -17.22 12.41 -2.73
C SER A 33 -17.14 11.06 -3.46
N ALA A 34 -16.23 10.16 -3.07
CA ALA A 34 -16.15 8.84 -3.68
C ALA A 34 -17.44 8.06 -3.41
N THR A 35 -18.10 7.63 -4.47
CA THR A 35 -19.32 6.83 -4.42
C THR A 35 -19.11 5.49 -5.11
N TRP A 36 -19.82 4.46 -4.65
CA TRP A 36 -19.87 3.18 -5.34
C TRP A 36 -20.52 3.33 -6.72
N ASN A 37 -19.86 2.82 -7.76
CA ASN A 37 -20.46 2.65 -9.06
C ASN A 37 -20.98 1.20 -9.16
N THR A 38 -22.30 1.04 -9.29
CA THR A 38 -22.96 -0.28 -9.37
C THR A 38 -22.64 -1.04 -10.65
N THR A 39 -22.11 -0.37 -11.68
CA THR A 39 -21.65 -0.97 -12.94
C THR A 39 -20.12 -0.99 -13.05
N ALA A 40 -19.39 -0.84 -11.94
CA ALA A 40 -17.95 -0.95 -11.95
C ALA A 40 -17.50 -2.37 -12.35
N THR A 41 -16.33 -2.46 -12.99
CA THR A 41 -15.72 -3.74 -13.37
C THR A 41 -15.25 -4.50 -12.13
N THR A 42 -15.74 -5.72 -11.95
CA THR A 42 -15.18 -6.67 -10.99
C THR A 42 -13.92 -7.28 -11.58
N PHE A 43 -12.76 -7.04 -10.96
CA PHE A 43 -11.48 -7.61 -11.37
C PHE A 43 -11.01 -8.78 -10.49
N ALA A 44 -11.71 -9.04 -9.37
CA ALA A 44 -11.39 -10.10 -8.42
C ALA A 44 -12.65 -10.94 -8.16
N ASP A 45 -12.96 -11.84 -9.09
CA ASP A 45 -14.06 -12.81 -8.99
C ASP A 45 -13.52 -14.23 -8.75
N MET A 46 -14.42 -15.21 -8.60
CA MET A 46 -14.01 -16.61 -8.40
C MET A 46 -13.16 -17.18 -9.54
N ASN A 47 -13.28 -16.65 -10.76
CA ASN A 47 -12.49 -17.11 -11.90
C ASN A 47 -11.08 -16.52 -11.88
N THR A 48 -10.92 -15.32 -11.30
CA THR A 48 -9.66 -14.57 -11.26
C THR A 48 -8.87 -14.86 -10.00
N VAL A 49 -9.55 -14.95 -8.84
CA VAL A 49 -8.91 -15.11 -7.54
C VAL A 49 -9.21 -16.45 -6.85
N GLY A 50 -10.03 -17.31 -7.47
CA GLY A 50 -10.49 -18.61 -6.95
C GLY A 50 -11.50 -18.47 -5.80
N ILE A 51 -11.86 -19.62 -5.20
CA ILE A 51 -13.01 -19.68 -4.27
C ILE A 51 -12.65 -19.51 -2.78
N TYR A 52 -11.36 -19.59 -2.42
CA TYR A 52 -10.90 -19.46 -1.03
C TYR A 52 -9.76 -18.42 -0.88
N PRO A 53 -10.01 -17.13 -1.15
CA PRO A 53 -9.06 -16.07 -0.84
C PRO A 53 -9.06 -15.76 0.66
N HIS A 54 -7.88 -15.72 1.28
CA HIS A 54 -7.68 -15.40 2.71
C HIS A 54 -7.06 -14.02 2.93
N GLY A 55 -6.63 -13.34 1.87
CA GLY A 55 -6.07 -12.01 1.98
C GLY A 55 -5.77 -11.38 0.63
N ILE A 56 -5.81 -10.04 0.61
CA ILE A 56 -5.39 -9.20 -0.52
C ILE A 56 -4.42 -8.14 0.01
N PHE A 57 -3.30 -7.95 -0.68
CA PHE A 57 -2.34 -6.90 -0.34
C PHE A 57 -1.66 -6.36 -1.60
N ILE A 58 -1.11 -5.16 -1.49
CA ILE A 58 -0.31 -4.53 -2.54
C ILE A 58 1.15 -4.61 -2.11
N ASN A 59 2.00 -5.20 -2.97
CA ASN A 59 3.43 -5.27 -2.68
C ASN A 59 4.14 -3.95 -3.05
N ARG A 60 5.45 -3.85 -2.76
CA ARG A 60 6.27 -2.65 -3.04
C ARG A 60 6.39 -2.31 -4.53
N ASN A 61 6.05 -3.24 -5.43
CA ASN A 61 6.05 -3.07 -6.88
C ASN A 61 4.64 -2.72 -7.42
N ASN A 62 3.73 -2.24 -6.57
CA ASN A 62 2.33 -1.95 -6.92
C ASN A 62 1.58 -3.13 -7.54
N THR A 63 2.00 -4.36 -7.24
CA THR A 63 1.30 -5.57 -7.69
C THR A 63 0.27 -5.95 -6.64
N ILE A 64 -0.97 -6.19 -7.08
CA ILE A 64 -2.02 -6.77 -6.25
C ILE A 64 -1.73 -8.26 -6.10
N CYS A 65 -1.57 -8.72 -4.87
CA CYS A 65 -1.35 -10.12 -4.53
C CYS A 65 -2.56 -10.65 -3.77
N VAL A 66 -3.05 -11.82 -4.17
CA VAL A 66 -4.13 -12.54 -3.48
C VAL A 66 -3.59 -13.84 -2.94
N ILE A 67 -3.84 -14.10 -1.65
CA ILE A 67 -3.52 -15.37 -1.01
C ILE A 67 -4.73 -16.27 -1.19
N ASN A 68 -4.64 -17.27 -2.06
CA ASN A 68 -5.65 -18.31 -2.23
C ASN A 68 -5.09 -19.67 -1.77
N GLN A 69 -5.84 -20.36 -0.90
CA GLN A 69 -5.43 -21.64 -0.32
C GLN A 69 -5.74 -22.87 -1.20
N GLN A 70 -6.36 -22.73 -2.37
CA GLN A 70 -6.52 -23.83 -3.35
C GLN A 70 -5.19 -24.42 -3.82
N LEU A 71 -4.05 -23.76 -3.56
CA LEU A 71 -2.70 -24.27 -3.85
C LEU A 71 -2.11 -25.19 -2.76
N GLN A 72 -2.89 -25.66 -1.77
CA GLN A 72 -2.40 -26.52 -0.68
C GLN A 72 -3.00 -27.93 -0.59
N SER A 73 -3.49 -28.51 -1.69
CA SER A 73 -3.71 -29.96 -1.74
C SER A 73 -2.72 -30.62 -2.68
N ILE A 74 -1.50 -30.82 -2.18
CA ILE A 74 -0.61 -31.88 -2.66
C ILE A 74 -0.73 -33.00 -1.61
N GLN A 75 -1.41 -34.09 -1.99
CA GLN A 75 -1.21 -35.41 -1.37
C GLN A 75 -0.34 -36.23 -2.30
#